data_AF-A0A844XG06-F1
#
_entry.id   AF-A0A844XG06-F1
#
_cell.length_a   1.000
_cell.length_b   1.000
_cell.length_c   1.000
_cell.angle_alpha   90.00
_cell.angle_beta   90.00
_cell.angle_gamma   90.00
#
_symmetry.space_group_name_H-M   'P 1'
#
loop_
_entity.id
_entity.type
_entity.pdbx_description
1 polymer ?
#
loop_
_entity_poly.entity_id
_entity_poly.type
_entity_poly.pdbx_seq_one_letter_code
_entity_poly.pdbx_strand_id
1 'polypeptide(L)'
;MELIGALVLAAFACVAAIWDIRSRRIPNWLNLCVLVGGIIMIAVNWSTAEPLSHLMHFGLALAGAMLLFALGLWGGGDAKFYAATAIWFSLGKALTFLIVTAAAGAIVVIATGLISTAMKKKGWRKEIPYGVAIATGAIVTAFV
;
A
#
# COMPACT_ATOMS: atom_id res chain seq x y z
N MET A 1 -1.53 -2.27 -16.83
CA MET A 1 -2.19 -1.05 -16.31
C MET A 1 -1.92 0.07 -17.29
N GLU A 2 -2.92 0.86 -17.65
CA GLU A 2 -2.72 2.03 -18.50
C GLU A 2 -1.97 3.14 -17.76
N LEU A 3 -1.26 4.00 -18.50
CA LEU A 3 -0.46 5.09 -17.93
C LEU A 3 -1.29 6.00 -17.01
N ILE A 4 -2.53 6.31 -17.39
CA ILE A 4 -3.43 7.15 -16.59
C ILE A 4 -3.71 6.49 -15.24
N GLY A 5 -4.03 5.19 -15.23
CA GLY A 5 -4.25 4.44 -13.99
C GLY A 5 -3.02 4.43 -13.08
N ALA A 6 -1.83 4.26 -13.67
CA ALA A 6 -0.57 4.29 -12.93
C ALA A 6 -0.29 5.66 -12.28
N LEU A 7 -0.55 6.75 -13.01
CA LEU A 7 -0.39 8.11 -12.50
C LEU A 7 -1.39 8.45 -11.40
N VAL A 8 -2.66 8.03 -11.54
CA VAL A 8 -3.68 8.21 -10.51
C VAL A 8 -3.32 7.44 -9.23
N LEU A 9 -2.91 6.17 -9.36
CA LEU A 9 -2.45 5.39 -8.22
C LEU A 9 -1.23 6.02 -7.56
N ALA A 10 -0.26 6.48 -8.35
CA ALA A 10 0.92 7.16 -7.83
C ALA A 10 0.55 8.43 -7.04
N ALA A 11 -0.41 9.22 -7.52
CA ALA A 11 -0.91 10.39 -6.80
C ALA A 11 -1.53 10.01 -5.44
N PHE A 12 -2.41 9.00 -5.41
CA PHE A 12 -2.97 8.50 -4.15
C PHE A 12 -1.91 7.97 -3.20
N ALA A 13 -0.95 7.19 -3.73
CA ALA A 13 0.16 6.62 -2.96
C ALA A 13 1.03 7.71 -2.32
N CYS A 14 1.36 8.77 -3.07
CA CYS A 14 2.08 9.92 -2.56
C CYS A 14 1.31 10.64 -1.44
N VAL A 15 0.00 10.87 -1.62
CA VAL A 15 -0.83 11.50 -0.57
C VAL A 15 -0.87 10.62 0.69
N ALA A 16 -1.02 9.31 0.55
CA ALA A 16 -1.02 8.37 1.68
C ALA A 16 0.33 8.37 2.41
N ALA A 17 1.44 8.34 1.67
CA ALA A 17 2.78 8.43 2.24
C ALA A 17 3.00 9.74 3.01
N ILE A 18 2.51 10.88 2.50
CA ILE A 18 2.60 12.17 3.19
C ILE A 18 1.80 12.15 4.50
N TRP A 19 0.58 11.61 4.48
CA TRP A 19 -0.25 11.45 5.67
C TRP A 19 0.41 10.56 6.73
N ASP A 20 1.01 9.45 6.28
CA ASP A 20 1.69 8.51 7.14
C ASP A 20 2.97 9.12 7.77
N ILE A 21 3.76 9.87 7.01
CA ILE A 21 4.93 10.59 7.54
C ILE A 21 4.52 11.64 8.59
N ARG A 22 3.46 12.41 8.32
CA ARG A 22 3.03 13.53 9.17
C ARG A 22 2.28 13.10 10.43
N SER A 23 1.42 12.10 10.29
CA SER A 23 0.44 11.76 11.33
C SER A 23 0.51 10.31 11.80
N ARG A 24 1.36 9.46 11.19
CA ARG A 24 1.44 8.00 11.43
C ARG A 24 0.08 7.30 11.26
N ARG A 25 -0.78 7.89 10.43
CA ARG A 25 -2.15 7.44 10.20
C ARG A 25 -2.52 7.70 8.75
N ILE A 26 -3.13 6.71 8.13
CA ILE A 26 -3.78 6.84 6.82
C ILE A 26 -5.29 6.89 7.09
N PRO A 27 -5.97 8.00 6.77
CA PRO A 27 -7.38 8.15 7.12
C PRO A 27 -8.26 7.21 6.27
N ASN A 28 -9.36 6.72 6.86
CA ASN A 28 -10.24 5.76 6.20
C ASN A 28 -10.82 6.30 4.87
N TRP A 29 -11.10 7.59 4.80
CA TRP A 29 -11.61 8.21 3.56
C TRP A 29 -10.59 8.11 2.43
N LEU A 30 -9.29 8.23 2.70
CA LEU A 30 -8.25 8.11 1.69
C LEU A 30 -8.13 6.66 1.19
N ASN A 31 -8.15 5.70 2.12
CA ASN A 31 -8.20 4.27 1.76
C ASN A 31 -9.43 3.94 0.91
N LEU A 32 -10.58 4.54 1.22
CA LEU A 32 -11.80 4.38 0.43
C LEU A 32 -11.64 4.99 -0.96
N CYS A 33 -11.05 6.19 -1.09
CA CYS A 33 -10.75 6.80 -2.38
C CYS A 33 -9.83 5.91 -3.24
N VAL A 34 -8.78 5.34 -2.64
CA VAL A 34 -7.87 4.41 -3.35
C VAL A 34 -8.62 3.18 -3.84
N LEU A 35 -9.43 2.55 -2.97
CA LEU A 35 -10.22 1.37 -3.32
C LEU A 35 -11.22 1.67 -4.45
N VAL A 36 -12.02 2.72 -4.29
CA VAL A 36 -13.04 3.13 -5.28
C VAL A 36 -12.38 3.51 -6.59
N GLY A 37 -11.26 4.23 -6.56
CA GLY A 37 -10.48 4.54 -7.76
C GLY A 37 -10.08 3.29 -8.53
N GLY A 38 -9.60 2.25 -7.83
CA GLY A 38 -9.23 0.97 -8.46
C GLY A 38 -10.44 0.26 -9.08
N ILE A 39 -11.59 0.26 -8.39
CA ILE A 39 -12.85 -0.30 -8.92
C ILE A 39 -13.29 0.45 -10.17
N ILE A 40 -13.24 1.78 -10.17
CA ILE A 40 -13.57 2.60 -11.34
C ILE A 40 -12.64 2.26 -12.51
N MET A 41 -11.33 2.11 -12.26
CA MET A 41 -10.38 1.75 -13.32
C MET A 41 -10.65 0.36 -13.91
N ILE A 42 -11.09 -0.61 -13.10
CA ILE A 42 -11.52 -1.93 -13.57
C ILE A 42 -12.80 -1.80 -14.42
N ALA A 43 -13.77 -1.01 -13.96
CA ALA A 43 -15.03 -0.81 -14.67
C ALA A 43 -14.85 -0.10 -16.01
N VAL A 44 -13.99 0.91 -16.09
CA VAL A 44 -13.67 1.62 -17.34
C VAL A 44 -12.96 0.70 -18.33
N ASN A 45 -12.12 -0.22 -17.84
CA ASN A 45 -11.34 -1.15 -18.66
C ASN A 45 -11.92 -2.57 -18.69
N TRP A 46 -13.24 -2.72 -18.49
CA TRP A 46 -13.86 -4.02 -18.19
C TRP A 46 -13.51 -5.13 -19.18
N SER A 47 -13.42 -4.81 -20.48
CA SER A 47 -13.13 -5.78 -21.54
C SER A 47 -11.71 -6.36 -21.48
N THR A 48 -10.77 -5.67 -20.82
CA THR A 48 -9.35 -6.06 -20.77
C THR A 48 -8.82 -6.26 -19.34
N ALA A 49 -9.56 -5.79 -18.32
CA ALA A 49 -9.08 -5.72 -16.95
C ALA A 49 -9.16 -7.04 -16.16
N GLU A 50 -9.68 -8.14 -16.72
CA GLU A 50 -9.90 -9.40 -15.99
C GLU A 50 -10.40 -9.20 -14.55
N PRO A 51 -11.61 -8.64 -14.34
CA PRO A 51 -12.04 -8.11 -13.04
C PRO A 51 -11.91 -9.09 -11.86
N LEU A 52 -12.14 -10.38 -12.12
CA LEU A 52 -12.00 -11.44 -11.12
C LEU A 52 -10.57 -11.55 -10.57
N SER A 53 -9.55 -11.40 -11.42
CA SER A 53 -8.13 -11.47 -11.03
C SER A 53 -7.77 -10.36 -10.05
N HIS A 54 -8.26 -9.14 -10.27
CA HIS A 54 -8.09 -8.01 -9.38
C HIS A 54 -8.84 -8.18 -8.05
N LEU A 55 -10.09 -8.67 -8.10
CA LEU A 55 -10.87 -8.95 -6.90
C LEU A 55 -10.26 -10.07 -6.05
N MET A 56 -9.72 -11.11 -6.67
CA MET A 56 -8.98 -12.17 -5.99
C MET A 56 -7.73 -11.61 -5.29
N HIS A 57 -6.95 -10.78 -5.99
CA HIS A 57 -5.79 -10.15 -5.38
C HIS A 57 -6.17 -9.25 -4.20
N PHE A 58 -7.22 -8.43 -4.35
CA PHE A 58 -7.78 -7.63 -3.26
C PHE A 58 -8.17 -8.50 -2.06
N GLY A 59 -8.90 -9.60 -2.28
CA GLY A 59 -9.32 -10.50 -1.21
C GLY A 59 -8.16 -11.14 -0.46
N LEU A 60 -7.15 -11.65 -1.19
CA LEU A 60 -5.95 -12.24 -0.60
C LEU A 60 -5.12 -11.19 0.16
N ALA A 61 -4.95 -10.01 -0.41
CA ALA A 61 -4.24 -8.91 0.21
C ALA A 61 -4.95 -8.44 1.48
N LEU A 62 -6.28 -8.32 1.47
CA LEU A 62 -7.06 -7.95 2.64
C LEU A 62 -6.95 -9.00 3.75
N ALA A 63 -7.09 -10.28 3.41
CA ALA A 63 -6.95 -11.37 4.36
C ALA A 63 -5.55 -11.37 5.00
N GLY A 64 -4.50 -11.32 4.18
CA GLY A 64 -3.11 -11.27 4.67
C GLY A 64 -2.83 -10.03 5.51
N ALA A 65 -3.25 -8.85 5.06
CA ALA A 65 -3.05 -7.61 5.79
C ALA A 65 -3.82 -7.57 7.13
N MET A 66 -5.03 -8.13 7.18
CA MET A 66 -5.81 -8.22 8.42
C MET A 66 -5.20 -9.22 9.40
N LEU A 67 -4.60 -10.31 8.92
CA LEU A 67 -3.81 -11.21 9.76
C LEU A 67 -2.61 -10.49 10.38
N LEU A 68 -1.86 -9.72 9.59
CA LEU A 68 -0.73 -8.92 10.10
C LEU A 68 -1.17 -7.86 11.13
N PHE A 69 -2.34 -7.24 10.91
CA PHE A 69 -2.95 -6.32 11.88
C PHE A 69 -3.35 -7.05 13.17
N ALA A 70 -3.99 -8.23 13.07
CA ALA A 70 -4.38 -9.03 14.23
C ALA A 70 -3.17 -9.50 15.07
N LEU A 71 -2.04 -9.78 14.42
CA LEU A 71 -0.77 -10.10 15.06
C LEU A 71 -0.03 -8.86 15.62
N GLY A 72 -0.57 -7.65 15.42
CA GLY A 72 0.04 -6.41 15.90
C GLY A 72 1.30 -5.99 15.13
N LEU A 73 1.55 -6.58 13.96
CA LEU A 73 2.70 -6.26 13.12
C LEU A 73 2.46 -4.99 12.28
N TRP A 74 1.22 -4.79 11.83
CA TRP A 74 0.81 -3.63 11.04
C TRP A 74 -0.23 -2.79 11.78
N GLY A 75 -0.27 -1.49 11.46
CA GLY A 75 -1.38 -0.63 11.85
C GLY A 75 -2.63 -0.92 11.00
N GLY A 76 -3.82 -0.64 11.56
CA GLY A 76 -5.08 -0.82 10.82
C GLY A 76 -5.20 0.10 9.61
N GLY A 77 -4.49 1.23 9.60
CA GLY A 77 -4.38 2.12 8.44
C GLY A 77 -3.59 1.47 7.30
N ASP A 78 -2.43 0.90 7.60
CA ASP A 78 -1.55 0.24 6.63
C ASP A 78 -2.21 -1.01 6.04
N ALA A 79 -2.89 -1.80 6.87
CA ALA A 79 -3.59 -3.00 6.41
C ALA A 79 -4.68 -2.66 5.38
N LYS A 80 -5.48 -1.63 5.67
CA LYS A 80 -6.51 -1.14 4.73
C LYS A 80 -5.89 -0.53 3.49
N PHE A 81 -4.79 0.21 3.62
CA PHE A 81 -4.12 0.86 2.50
C PHE A 81 -3.50 -0.17 1.54
N TYR A 82 -2.83 -1.19 2.07
CA TYR A 82 -2.29 -2.29 1.26
C TYR A 82 -3.39 -3.00 0.48
N ALA A 83 -4.49 -3.38 1.15
CA ALA A 83 -5.63 -4.01 0.50
C ALA A 83 -6.26 -3.11 -0.57
N ALA A 84 -6.53 -1.84 -0.24
CA ALA A 84 -7.08 -0.86 -1.18
C ALA A 84 -6.19 -0.65 -2.40
N THR A 85 -4.88 -0.76 -2.24
CA THR A 85 -3.90 -0.64 -3.33
C THR A 85 -3.80 -1.93 -4.15
N ALA A 86 -3.94 -3.10 -3.52
CA ALA A 86 -3.84 -4.39 -4.20
C ALA A 86 -4.87 -4.55 -5.34
N ILE A 87 -6.08 -4.00 -5.18
CA ILE A 87 -7.13 -4.08 -6.23
C ILE A 87 -6.70 -3.44 -7.56
N TRP A 88 -5.72 -2.53 -7.55
CA TRP A 88 -5.21 -1.89 -8.76
C TRP A 88 -4.38 -2.85 -9.63
N PHE A 89 -3.96 -3.97 -9.08
CA PHE A 89 -3.11 -4.95 -9.75
C PHE A 89 -3.86 -6.28 -9.91
N SER A 90 -3.74 -6.90 -11.08
CA SER A 90 -4.20 -8.27 -11.29
C SER A 90 -3.38 -9.23 -10.42
N LEU A 91 -3.90 -10.44 -10.23
CA LEU A 91 -3.24 -11.46 -9.41
C LEU A 91 -1.82 -11.80 -9.91
N GLY A 92 -1.57 -11.67 -11.22
CA GLY A 92 -0.24 -11.88 -11.80
C GLY A 92 0.84 -10.92 -11.30
N LYS A 93 0.46 -9.73 -10.82
CA LYS A 93 1.39 -8.75 -10.22
C LYS A 93 1.43 -8.80 -8.69
N ALA A 94 0.66 -9.69 -8.06
CA ALA A 94 0.57 -9.77 -6.60
C ALA A 94 1.93 -10.03 -5.94
N LEU A 95 2.72 -10.96 -6.49
CA LEU A 95 4.03 -11.29 -5.96
C LEU A 95 5.02 -10.14 -6.13
N THR A 96 5.02 -9.47 -7.29
CA THR A 96 5.83 -8.28 -7.53
C THR A 96 5.49 -7.17 -6.54
N PHE A 97 4.19 -6.89 -6.36
CA PHE A 97 3.74 -5.88 -5.41
C PHE A 97 4.18 -6.20 -3.97
N LEU A 98 4.01 -7.45 -3.53
CA LEU A 98 4.41 -7.91 -2.22
C LEU A 98 5.93 -7.80 -1.99
N ILE A 99 6.73 -8.29 -2.93
CA ILE A 99 8.19 -8.29 -2.83
C ILE A 99 8.73 -6.86 -2.79
N VAL A 100 8.27 -5.99 -3.69
CA VAL A 100 8.75 -4.60 -3.73
C VAL A 100 8.31 -3.84 -2.48
N THR A 101 7.08 -4.07 -2.00
CA THR A 101 6.61 -3.48 -0.73
C THR A 101 7.46 -3.97 0.46
N ALA A 102 7.77 -5.27 0.52
CA ALA A 102 8.60 -5.83 1.59
C ALA A 102 10.03 -5.28 1.56
N ALA A 103 10.63 -5.16 0.38
CA ALA A 103 11.96 -4.57 0.20
C ALA A 103 11.98 -3.09 0.62
N ALA A 104 10.99 -2.30 0.18
CA ALA A 104 10.83 -0.91 0.60
C ALA A 104 10.59 -0.82 2.13
N GLY A 105 9.82 -1.74 2.69
CA GLY A 105 9.56 -1.85 4.12
C GLY A 105 10.82 -2.07 4.94
N ALA A 106 11.71 -2.97 4.50
CA ALA A 106 13.00 -3.19 5.13
C ALA A 106 13.84 -1.91 5.17
N ILE A 107 13.90 -1.16 4.06
CA ILE A 107 14.62 0.12 3.98
C ILE A 107 14.01 1.14 4.95
N VAL A 108 12.68 1.29 4.97
CA VAL A 108 11.97 2.22 5.86
C VAL A 108 12.21 1.89 7.34
N VAL A 109 12.17 0.61 7.71
CA VAL A 109 12.44 0.14 9.08
C VAL A 109 13.88 0.48 9.48
N ILE A 110 14.86 0.18 8.63
CA ILE A 110 16.27 0.47 8.89
C ILE A 110 16.49 1.98 9.03
N ALA A 111 16.00 2.78 8.08
CA ALA A 111 16.15 4.23 8.10
C ALA A 111 15.52 4.85 9.36
N THR A 112 14.29 4.44 9.69
CA THR A 112 13.59 4.92 10.90
C THR A 112 14.34 4.51 12.17
N GLY A 113 14.89 3.30 12.20
CA GLY A 113 15.67 2.79 13.33
C GLY A 113 16.98 3.55 13.54
N LEU A 114 17.73 3.83 12.47
CA LEU A 114 18.97 4.61 12.52
C LEU A 114 18.70 6.04 13.02
N ILE A 115 17.71 6.72 12.43
CA ILE A 115 17.33 8.09 12.84
C ILE A 115 16.87 8.11 14.30
N SER A 116 15.98 7.19 14.68
CA SER A 116 15.42 7.16 16.03
C SER A 116 16.47 6.82 17.09
N THR A 117 17.45 5.97 16.75
CA THR A 117 18.57 5.63 17.63
C THR A 117 19.50 6.84 17.81
N ALA A 118 19.84 7.53 16.73
CA ALA A 118 20.62 8.77 16.79
C ALA A 118 19.92 9.86 17.64
N MET A 119 18.59 9.94 17.55
CA MET A 119 17.77 10.86 18.34
C MET A 119 17.43 10.36 19.75
N LYS A 120 17.94 9.19 20.18
CA LYS A 120 17.64 8.56 21.48
C LYS A 120 16.14 8.40 21.78
N LYS A 121 15.32 8.20 20.74
CA LYS A 121 13.86 8.10 20.85
C LYS A 121 13.44 6.72 21.36
N LYS A 122 12.71 6.69 22.48
CA LYS A 122 12.11 5.46 23.01
C LYS A 122 10.84 5.09 22.24
N GLY A 123 10.56 3.79 22.08
CA GLY A 123 9.30 3.30 21.51
C GLY A 123 9.11 3.49 20.01
N TRP A 124 10.16 3.87 19.26
CA TRP A 124 10.08 4.24 17.84
C TRP A 124 9.52 3.14 16.92
N ARG A 125 9.58 1.87 17.33
CA ARG A 125 9.04 0.73 16.57
C ARG A 125 7.53 0.83 16.30
N LYS A 126 6.78 1.57 17.12
CA LYS A 126 5.34 1.82 16.91
C LYS A 126 5.05 2.98 15.95
N GLU A 127 6.07 3.71 15.51
CA GLU A 127 5.95 4.92 14.70
C GLU A 127 6.60 4.78 13.32
N ILE A 128 6.78 3.55 12.85
CA ILE A 128 7.36 3.31 11.53
C ILE A 128 6.32 3.69 10.48
N PRO A 129 6.65 4.58 9.51
CA PRO A 129 5.74 4.94 8.43
C PRO A 129 5.66 3.82 7.38
N TYR A 130 4.92 2.76 7.70
CA TYR A 130 4.81 1.62 6.79
C TYR A 130 4.02 1.95 5.51
N GLY A 131 3.15 2.95 5.56
CA GLY A 131 2.44 3.51 4.41
C GLY A 131 3.39 4.00 3.30
N VAL A 132 4.58 4.49 3.66
CA VAL A 132 5.62 4.87 2.67
C VAL A 132 6.10 3.65 1.89
N ALA A 133 6.31 2.52 2.56
CA ALA A 133 6.74 1.28 1.90
C ALA A 133 5.68 0.74 0.93
N ILE A 134 4.42 0.76 1.35
CA ILE A 134 3.28 0.36 0.51
C ILE A 134 3.17 1.30 -0.69
N ALA A 135 3.32 2.62 -0.49
CA ALA A 135 3.28 3.60 -1.56
C ALA A 135 4.40 3.38 -2.58
N THR A 136 5.64 3.12 -2.12
CA THR A 136 6.76 2.79 -3.01
C THR A 136 6.48 1.51 -3.79
N GLY A 137 6.02 0.45 -3.12
CA GLY A 137 5.64 -0.81 -3.76
C GLY A 137 4.59 -0.62 -4.85
N ALA A 138 3.58 0.21 -4.57
CA ALA A 138 2.51 0.52 -5.50
C ALA A 138 3.02 1.26 -6.74
N ILE A 139 3.79 2.33 -6.53
CA ILE A 139 4.35 3.14 -7.62
C ILE A 139 5.22 2.27 -8.52
N VAL A 140 6.19 1.55 -7.94
CA VAL A 140 7.11 0.72 -8.74
C VAL A 140 6.35 -0.36 -9.51
N THR A 141 5.42 -1.07 -8.86
CA THR A 141 4.64 -2.14 -9.52
C THR A 141 3.71 -1.62 -10.61
N ALA A 142 3.29 -0.35 -10.53
CA ALA A 142 2.49 0.29 -11.57
C ALA A 142 3.27 0.53 -12.86
N PHE A 143 4.58 0.73 -12.78
CA PHE A 143 5.45 1.08 -13.91
C PHE A 143 6.33 -0.08 -14.43
N VAL A 144 6.35 -1.22 -13.75
CA VAL A 144 7.08 -2.44 -14.15
C VAL A 144 6.14 -3.47 -14.73
#